data_AF-A0AAU8DIJ2-F1
#
_entry.id   AF-A0AAU8DIJ2-F1
#
_cell.length_a   1.000
_cell.length_b   1.000
_cell.length_c   1.000
_cell.angle_alpha   90.00
_cell.angle_beta   90.00
_cell.angle_gamma   90.00
#
_symmetry.space_group_name_H-M   'P 1'
#
loop_
_entity.id
_entity.type
_entity.pdbx_description
1 polymer ?
#
loop_
_entity_poly.entity_id
_entity_poly.type
_entity_poly.pdbx_seq_one_letter_code
_entity_poly.pdbx_strand_id
1 'polypeptide(L)'
;MDLSPYVESVRRDLLQAAALGDENTHRTATALAAAVEPSIRLAMMNALAQMAGEITGELQSSGDVTVDVRLEGNEVKVSVSRPVDRESETDRAGSAPDTEGGWGQAMKDAGSELSRTTVRLFQDLKNQAESAASDQGVSLNTYISRAVSESVKGGDKSKQPRRPGNGRSSSGWIRT
;
A
#
# COMPACT_ATOMS: atom_id res chain seq x y z
N MET A 1 13.19 -11.55 -8.24
CA MET A 1 14.39 -12.40 -8.34
C MET A 1 13.98 -13.72 -8.93
N ASP A 2 14.51 -14.07 -10.10
CA ASP A 2 14.27 -15.36 -10.74
C ASP A 2 15.12 -16.46 -10.07
N LEU A 3 14.49 -17.58 -9.68
CA LEU A 3 15.18 -18.73 -9.07
C LEU A 3 15.69 -19.76 -10.09
N SER A 4 15.21 -19.72 -11.35
CA SER A 4 15.61 -20.62 -12.42
C SER A 4 17.14 -20.78 -12.59
N PRO A 5 17.96 -19.72 -12.59
CA PRO A 5 19.41 -19.90 -12.77
C PRO A 5 20.06 -20.69 -11.62
N TYR A 6 19.52 -20.62 -10.41
CA TYR A 6 20.05 -21.34 -9.24
C TYR A 6 19.63 -22.82 -9.25
N VAL A 7 18.40 -23.10 -9.65
CA VAL A 7 17.94 -24.47 -9.85
C VAL A 7 18.71 -25.13 -11.00
N GLU A 8 18.91 -24.40 -12.09
CA GLU A 8 19.64 -24.89 -13.26
C GLU A 8 21.11 -25.18 -12.95
N SER A 9 21.76 -24.37 -12.09
CA SER A 9 23.12 -24.69 -11.65
C SER A 9 23.18 -26.00 -10.87
N VAL A 10 22.22 -26.25 -9.96
CA VAL A 10 22.17 -27.50 -9.20
C VAL A 10 21.92 -28.70 -10.14
N ARG A 11 21.02 -28.55 -11.11
CA ARG A 11 20.75 -29.57 -12.14
C ARG A 11 22.01 -29.91 -12.92
N ARG A 12 22.72 -28.89 -13.41
CA ARG A 12 23.97 -29.05 -14.16
C ARG A 12 25.03 -29.76 -13.32
N ASP A 13 25.23 -29.33 -12.09
CA ASP A 13 26.27 -29.87 -11.21
C ASP A 13 25.96 -31.35 -10.87
N LEU A 14 24.69 -31.71 -10.70
CA LEU A 14 24.27 -33.09 -10.49
C LEU A 14 24.49 -33.98 -11.72
N LEU A 15 24.20 -33.47 -12.93
CA LEU A 15 24.48 -34.18 -14.17
C LEU A 15 25.99 -34.33 -14.43
N GLN A 16 26.78 -33.31 -14.09
CA GLN A 16 28.24 -33.36 -14.17
C GLN A 16 28.81 -34.42 -13.22
N ALA A 17 28.27 -34.54 -12.01
CA ALA A 17 28.67 -35.59 -11.08
C ALA A 17 28.31 -37.00 -11.60
N ALA A 18 27.16 -37.13 -12.27
CA ALA A 18 26.71 -38.39 -12.87
C ALA A 18 27.47 -38.79 -14.14
N ALA A 19 28.16 -37.85 -14.80
CA ALA A 19 28.90 -38.10 -16.04
C ALA A 19 30.09 -39.06 -15.88
N LEU A 20 30.55 -39.31 -14.65
CA LEU A 20 31.58 -40.30 -14.34
C LEU A 20 31.02 -41.73 -14.23
N GLY A 21 29.69 -41.88 -14.21
CA GLY A 21 28.99 -43.15 -14.08
C GLY A 21 28.67 -43.82 -15.41
N ASP A 22 27.85 -44.86 -15.35
CA ASP A 22 27.29 -45.52 -16.53
C ASP A 22 26.03 -44.82 -17.06
N GLU A 23 25.51 -45.27 -18.19
CA GLU A 23 24.29 -44.72 -18.80
C GLU A 23 23.08 -44.78 -17.86
N ASN A 24 22.99 -45.82 -17.04
CA ASN A 24 21.91 -45.96 -16.07
C ASN A 24 22.00 -44.86 -15.00
N THR A 25 23.20 -44.57 -14.51
CA THR A 25 23.48 -43.47 -13.57
C THR A 25 23.10 -42.12 -14.16
N HIS A 26 23.45 -41.87 -15.43
CA HIS A 26 23.09 -40.62 -16.11
C HIS A 26 21.56 -40.47 -16.27
N ARG A 27 20.85 -41.54 -16.65
CA ARG A 27 19.38 -41.55 -16.74
C ARG A 27 18.72 -41.32 -15.39
N THR A 28 19.19 -41.99 -14.33
CA THR A 28 18.68 -41.79 -12.96
C THR A 28 18.92 -40.37 -12.49
N ALA A 29 20.12 -39.82 -12.70
CA ALA A 29 20.45 -38.45 -12.33
C ALA A 29 19.55 -37.43 -13.05
N THR A 30 19.31 -37.61 -14.34
CA THR A 30 18.42 -36.75 -15.13
C THR A 30 16.99 -36.78 -14.60
N ALA A 31 16.45 -37.97 -14.34
CA ALA A 31 15.10 -38.13 -13.80
C ALA A 31 14.98 -37.55 -12.38
N LEU A 32 15.97 -37.78 -11.54
CA LEU A 32 15.99 -37.25 -10.18
C LEU A 32 16.05 -35.72 -10.18
N ALA A 33 16.91 -35.12 -11.02
CA ALA A 33 17.05 -33.67 -11.10
C ALA A 33 15.72 -32.99 -11.46
N ALA A 34 14.99 -33.55 -12.42
CA ALA A 34 13.66 -33.06 -12.79
C ALA A 34 12.63 -33.25 -11.66
N ALA A 35 12.71 -34.36 -10.92
CA ALA A 35 11.77 -34.66 -9.84
C ALA A 35 11.99 -33.78 -8.59
N VAL A 36 13.24 -33.39 -8.29
CA VAL A 36 13.57 -32.61 -7.09
C VAL A 36 13.50 -31.10 -7.28
N GLU A 37 13.48 -30.60 -8.52
CA GLU A 37 13.43 -29.17 -8.82
C GLU A 37 12.32 -28.42 -8.06
N PRO A 38 11.05 -28.88 -8.05
CA PRO A 38 9.99 -28.21 -7.29
C PRO A 38 10.27 -28.15 -5.78
N SER A 39 10.84 -29.22 -5.22
CA SER A 39 11.18 -29.32 -3.80
C SER A 39 12.32 -28.38 -3.42
N ILE A 40 13.36 -28.27 -4.27
CA ILE A 40 14.47 -27.33 -4.08
C ILE A 40 13.94 -25.90 -4.07
N ARG A 41 13.08 -25.56 -5.04
CA ARG A 41 12.47 -24.24 -5.13
C ARG A 41 11.68 -23.88 -3.88
N LEU A 42 10.86 -24.81 -3.40
CA LEU A 42 10.09 -24.63 -2.16
C LEU A 42 11.01 -24.44 -0.95
N ALA A 43 12.07 -25.23 -0.83
CA ALA A 43 13.04 -25.12 0.25
C ALA A 43 13.75 -23.75 0.25
N MET A 44 14.17 -23.25 -0.92
CA MET A 44 14.76 -21.92 -1.06
C MET A 44 13.79 -20.82 -0.66
N MET A 45 12.51 -20.94 -1.05
CA MET A 45 11.48 -19.97 -0.66
C MET A 45 11.28 -19.95 0.86
N ASN A 46 11.21 -21.11 1.51
CA ASN A 46 11.06 -21.19 2.97
C ASN A 46 12.28 -20.57 3.68
N ALA A 47 13.49 -20.82 3.18
CA ALA A 47 14.70 -20.21 3.73
C ALA A 47 14.71 -18.68 3.59
N LEU A 48 14.29 -18.15 2.43
CA LEU A 48 14.17 -16.70 2.21
C LEU A 48 13.08 -16.07 3.08
N ALA A 49 11.95 -16.76 3.26
CA ALA A 49 10.86 -16.29 4.13
C ALA A 49 11.30 -16.26 5.61
N GLN A 50 12.04 -17.27 6.06
CA GLN A 50 12.62 -17.28 7.40
C GLN A 50 13.62 -16.12 7.58
N MET A 51 14.53 -15.92 6.63
CA MET A 51 15.49 -14.81 6.64
C MET A 51 14.78 -13.45 6.68
N ALA A 52 13.68 -13.28 5.93
CA ALA A 52 12.89 -12.05 5.97
C ALA A 52 12.24 -11.80 7.34
N GLY A 53 11.79 -12.87 8.01
CA GLY A 53 11.30 -12.81 9.38
C GLY A 53 12.38 -12.39 10.39
N GLU A 54 13.59 -12.94 10.27
CA GLU A 54 14.74 -12.57 11.10
C GLU A 54 15.13 -11.09 10.90
N ILE A 55 15.24 -10.65 9.64
CA ILE A 55 15.51 -9.25 9.29
C ILE A 55 14.41 -8.33 9.84
N THR A 56 13.14 -8.71 9.70
CA THR A 56 12.02 -7.95 10.26
C THR A 56 12.14 -7.81 11.78
N GLY A 57 12.51 -8.89 12.48
CA GLY A 57 12.73 -8.86 13.92
C GLY A 57 13.86 -7.92 14.34
N GLU A 58 14.98 -7.93 13.62
CA GLU A 58 16.08 -6.98 13.87
C GLU A 58 15.66 -5.54 13.59
N LEU A 59 14.93 -5.32 12.49
CA LEU A 59 14.48 -3.98 12.08
C LEU A 59 13.44 -3.39 13.03
N GLN A 60 12.53 -4.20 13.60
CA GLN A 60 11.56 -3.78 14.61
C GLN A 60 12.21 -3.10 15.82
N SER A 61 13.47 -3.42 16.13
CA SER A 61 14.22 -2.76 17.21
C SER A 61 14.61 -1.32 16.87
N SER A 62 14.63 -0.95 15.60
CA SER A 62 15.05 0.37 15.08
C SER A 62 13.88 1.22 14.52
N GLY A 63 12.71 0.61 14.32
CA GLY A 63 11.49 1.23 13.79
C GLY A 63 10.52 0.16 13.28
N ASP A 64 9.30 0.53 12.89
CA ASP A 64 8.26 -0.43 12.48
C ASP A 64 8.40 -0.81 10.98
N VAL A 65 9.56 -1.36 10.59
CA VAL A 65 9.81 -1.81 9.21
C VAL A 65 9.59 -3.31 9.12
N THR A 66 8.74 -3.73 8.17
CA THR A 66 8.46 -5.14 7.89
C THR A 66 9.00 -5.52 6.52
N VAL A 67 9.65 -6.68 6.41
CA VAL A 67 10.15 -7.24 5.16
C VAL A 67 9.41 -8.55 4.89
N ASP A 68 8.70 -8.61 3.77
CA ASP A 68 7.95 -9.77 3.31
C ASP A 68 8.55 -10.33 2.02
N VAL A 69 8.48 -11.64 1.85
CA VAL A 69 8.94 -12.35 0.65
C VAL A 69 7.79 -13.18 0.09
N ARG A 70 7.47 -12.99 -1.19
CA ARG A 70 6.38 -13.69 -1.88
C ARG A 70 6.84 -14.27 -3.21
N LEU A 71 6.15 -15.30 -3.67
CA LEU A 71 6.36 -15.90 -4.98
C LEU A 71 5.28 -15.39 -5.95
N GLU A 72 5.70 -14.79 -7.05
CA GLU A 72 4.85 -14.49 -8.21
C GLU A 72 5.33 -15.32 -9.39
N GLY A 73 4.68 -16.47 -9.61
CA GLY A 73 5.09 -17.43 -10.64
C GLY A 73 6.49 -17.99 -10.38
N ASN A 74 7.46 -17.57 -11.18
CA ASN A 74 8.86 -17.99 -11.07
C ASN A 74 9.75 -16.95 -10.37
N GLU A 75 9.18 -15.79 -10.04
CA GLU A 75 9.91 -14.68 -9.41
C GLU A 75 9.62 -14.60 -7.92
N VAL A 76 10.68 -14.46 -7.13
CA VAL A 76 10.62 -14.01 -5.75
C VAL A 76 10.52 -12.48 -5.72
N LYS A 77 9.50 -11.95 -5.08
CA LYS A 77 9.32 -10.52 -4.81
C LYS A 77 9.56 -10.26 -3.33
N VAL A 78 10.31 -9.20 -3.05
CA VAL A 78 10.53 -8.71 -1.68
C VAL A 78 9.78 -7.39 -1.56
N SER A 79 8.90 -7.29 -0.57
CA SER A 79 8.17 -6.07 -0.23
C SER A 79 8.65 -5.56 1.13
N VAL A 80 8.91 -4.26 1.21
CA VAL A 80 9.30 -3.61 2.46
C VAL A 80 8.23 -2.60 2.81
N SER A 81 7.54 -2.84 3.93
CA SER A 81 6.43 -2.04 4.41
C SER A 81 6.84 -1.23 5.63
N ARG A 82 6.42 0.03 5.68
CA ARG A 82 6.49 0.92 6.84
C ARG A 82 5.07 1.34 7.21
N PRO A 83 4.73 1.61 8.48
CA PRO A 83 3.36 1.92 8.91
C PRO A 83 2.75 3.15 8.22
N VAL A 84 3.57 4.04 7.63
CA VAL A 84 3.11 5.20 6.85
C VAL A 84 2.81 4.85 5.38
N ASP A 85 3.37 3.74 4.87
CA ASP A 85 3.25 3.28 3.48
C ASP A 85 2.20 2.16 3.29
N ARG A 86 1.46 1.76 4.35
CA ARG A 86 0.42 0.71 4.29
C ARG A 86 -0.77 1.02 3.37
N GLU A 87 -0.80 2.18 2.70
CA GLU A 87 -1.86 2.56 1.78
C GLU A 87 -1.67 2.04 0.34
N SER A 88 -0.54 1.40 -0.01
CA SER A 88 -0.27 0.99 -1.41
C SER A 88 -0.29 -0.52 -1.74
N GLU A 89 -0.53 -1.44 -0.80
CA GLU A 89 -0.44 -2.90 -1.07
C GLU A 89 -1.78 -3.69 -1.06
N THR A 90 -2.95 -3.04 -0.96
CA THR A 90 -4.25 -3.75 -1.05
C THR A 90 -4.92 -3.81 -2.44
N ASP A 91 -4.34 -3.22 -3.49
CA ASP A 91 -4.99 -3.11 -4.81
C ASP A 91 -4.58 -4.19 -5.83
N ARG A 92 -4.64 -5.50 -5.48
CA ARG A 92 -4.55 -6.58 -6.51
C ARG A 92 -5.47 -7.79 -6.33
N ALA A 93 -6.53 -7.69 -5.54
CA ALA A 93 -7.60 -8.69 -5.53
C ALA A 93 -8.91 -8.05 -5.99
N GLY A 94 -9.12 -7.97 -7.31
CA GLY A 94 -10.38 -7.47 -7.88
C GLY A 94 -10.25 -7.06 -9.34
N SER A 95 -10.12 -8.03 -10.23
CA SER A 95 -10.34 -7.80 -11.66
C SER A 95 -11.81 -7.45 -11.91
N ALA A 96 -12.07 -6.22 -12.32
CA ALA A 96 -13.23 -5.83 -13.11
C ALA A 96 -12.74 -4.84 -14.18
N PRO A 97 -12.97 -5.10 -15.48
CA PRO A 97 -12.57 -4.18 -16.53
C PRO A 97 -13.75 -3.26 -16.85
N ASP A 98 -13.68 -1.98 -16.52
CA ASP A 98 -14.60 -0.99 -17.10
C ASP A 98 -13.87 0.34 -17.34
N THR A 99 -13.60 0.55 -18.62
CA THR A 99 -13.70 1.80 -19.39
C THR A 99 -13.81 3.12 -18.61
N GLU A 100 -12.84 4.01 -18.81
CA GLU A 100 -13.01 5.24 -19.61
C GLU A 100 -11.79 6.15 -19.44
N GLY A 101 -11.14 6.46 -20.57
CA GLY A 101 -10.18 7.56 -20.65
C GLY A 101 -10.89 8.90 -20.42
N GLY A 102 -10.23 9.84 -19.75
CA GLY A 102 -10.77 11.20 -19.67
C GLY A 102 -10.26 12.12 -18.56
N TRP A 103 -9.47 11.65 -17.59
CA TRP A 103 -9.15 12.48 -16.41
C TRP A 103 -7.67 12.76 -16.18
N GLY A 104 -6.78 12.33 -17.09
CA GLY A 104 -5.35 12.62 -17.01
C GLY A 104 -4.91 13.98 -17.58
N GLN A 105 -5.77 14.65 -18.35
CA GLN A 105 -5.36 15.82 -19.16
C GLN A 105 -5.94 17.16 -18.68
N ALA A 106 -6.93 17.18 -17.79
CA ALA A 106 -7.60 18.43 -17.36
C ALA A 106 -7.12 19.00 -16.02
N MET A 107 -6.14 18.37 -15.36
CA MET A 107 -5.67 18.77 -14.02
C MET A 107 -4.15 18.94 -13.98
N LYS A 108 -3.57 19.55 -15.03
CA LYS A 108 -2.14 19.89 -15.09
C LYS A 108 -1.80 21.33 -14.71
N ASP A 109 -2.80 22.18 -14.45
CA ASP A 109 -2.60 23.63 -14.23
C ASP A 109 -3.01 24.12 -12.83
N ALA A 110 -2.70 23.37 -11.78
CA ALA A 110 -2.72 23.89 -10.40
C ALA A 110 -1.49 23.39 -9.64
N GLY A 111 -0.47 24.25 -9.58
CA GLY A 111 0.81 24.04 -8.92
C GLY A 111 0.74 24.00 -7.40
N SER A 112 0.08 22.98 -6.86
CA SER A 112 0.27 22.49 -5.50
C SER A 112 0.17 20.97 -5.57
N GLU A 113 1.22 20.30 -5.12
CA GLU A 113 1.38 18.85 -5.10
C GLU A 113 0.07 18.12 -4.70
N LEU A 114 -0.61 17.53 -5.69
CA LEU A 114 -1.87 16.84 -5.48
C LEU A 114 -1.59 15.53 -4.74
N SER A 115 -1.78 15.53 -3.42
CA SER A 115 -1.70 14.33 -2.61
C SER A 115 -2.99 13.52 -2.72
N ARG A 116 -2.88 12.25 -3.14
CA ARG A 116 -4.02 11.31 -3.22
C ARG A 116 -4.24 10.67 -1.86
N THR A 117 -5.48 10.63 -1.39
CA THR A 117 -5.85 10.04 -0.08
C THR A 117 -7.05 9.12 -0.22
N THR A 118 -7.00 7.94 0.40
CA THR A 118 -8.10 6.96 0.40
C THR A 118 -8.89 7.06 1.71
N VAL A 119 -10.19 7.33 1.65
CA VAL A 119 -11.05 7.51 2.83
C VAL A 119 -11.98 6.33 3.00
N ARG A 120 -12.06 5.75 4.21
CA ARG A 120 -13.06 4.75 4.58
C ARG A 120 -14.22 5.43 5.29
N LEU A 121 -15.43 5.22 4.79
CA LEU A 121 -16.66 5.80 5.33
C LEU A 121 -17.64 4.66 5.66
N PHE A 122 -18.49 4.88 6.66
CA PHE A 122 -19.66 4.01 6.87
C PHE A 122 -20.59 4.10 5.65
N GLN A 123 -21.26 3.00 5.31
CA GLN A 123 -22.11 2.91 4.12
C GLN A 123 -23.19 3.99 4.09
N ASP A 124 -23.84 4.25 5.23
CA ASP A 124 -24.89 5.26 5.32
C ASP A 124 -24.36 6.68 5.00
N LEU A 125 -23.15 6.98 5.46
CA LEU A 125 -22.51 8.27 5.22
C LEU A 125 -22.08 8.43 3.75
N LYS A 126 -21.61 7.34 3.12
CA LYS A 126 -21.31 7.33 1.68
C LYS A 126 -22.57 7.61 0.86
N ASN A 127 -23.68 6.91 1.15
CA ASN A 127 -24.95 7.09 0.44
C ASN A 127 -25.48 8.52 0.57
N GLN A 128 -25.40 9.09 1.78
CA GLN A 128 -25.81 10.48 2.01
C GLN A 128 -24.94 11.47 1.21
N ALA A 129 -23.64 11.23 1.14
CA ALA A 129 -22.72 12.06 0.36
C ALA A 129 -22.96 11.94 -1.15
N GLU A 130 -23.24 10.74 -1.67
CA GLU A 130 -23.57 10.52 -3.08
C GLU A 130 -24.88 11.18 -3.48
N SER A 131 -25.91 11.12 -2.62
CA SER A 131 -27.18 11.84 -2.84
C SER A 131 -26.95 13.35 -2.89
N ALA A 132 -26.24 13.91 -1.92
CA ALA A 132 -25.96 15.35 -1.86
C ALA A 132 -25.09 15.84 -3.03
N ALA A 133 -24.17 15.01 -3.51
CA ALA A 133 -23.37 15.28 -4.70
C ALA A 133 -24.23 15.28 -5.97
N SER A 134 -25.15 14.31 -6.08
CA SER A 134 -26.08 14.19 -7.21
C SER A 134 -27.05 15.37 -7.29
N ASP A 135 -27.59 15.81 -6.15
CA ASP A 135 -28.46 16.98 -6.06
C ASP A 135 -27.76 18.27 -6.52
N GLN A 136 -26.43 18.33 -6.36
CA GLN A 136 -25.59 19.45 -6.78
C GLN A 136 -24.98 19.28 -8.18
N GLY A 137 -25.26 18.17 -8.87
CA GLY A 137 -24.72 17.86 -10.19
C GLY A 137 -23.19 17.75 -10.23
N VAL A 138 -22.56 17.38 -9.12
CA VAL A 138 -21.10 17.25 -9.00
C VAL A 138 -20.69 15.82 -8.65
N SER A 139 -19.45 15.47 -8.94
CA SER A 139 -18.91 14.17 -8.51
C SER A 139 -18.77 14.11 -6.99
N LEU A 140 -18.85 12.90 -6.43
CA LEU A 140 -18.61 12.65 -5.01
C LEU A 140 -17.24 13.20 -4.56
N ASN A 141 -16.20 13.04 -5.37
CA ASN A 141 -14.86 13.56 -5.06
C ASN A 141 -14.85 15.10 -4.98
N THR A 142 -15.53 15.77 -5.92
CA THR A 142 -15.69 17.23 -5.91
C THR A 142 -16.46 17.69 -4.69
N TYR A 143 -17.57 17.02 -4.37
CA TYR A 143 -18.39 17.31 -3.19
C TYR A 143 -17.58 17.18 -1.88
N ILE A 144 -16.87 16.06 -1.70
CA ILE A 144 -16.03 15.80 -0.52
C ILE A 144 -14.90 16.84 -0.43
N SER A 145 -14.18 17.11 -1.52
CA SER A 145 -13.08 18.07 -1.52
C SER A 145 -13.54 19.50 -1.13
N ARG A 146 -14.74 19.90 -1.55
CA ARG A 146 -15.36 21.18 -1.18
C ARG A 146 -15.76 21.20 0.29
N ALA A 147 -16.39 20.15 0.79
CA ALA A 147 -16.79 20.04 2.19
C ALA A 147 -15.58 20.10 3.14
N VAL A 148 -14.48 19.43 2.80
CA VAL A 148 -13.21 19.50 3.54
C VAL A 148 -12.61 20.91 3.47
N SER A 149 -12.62 21.54 2.30
CA SER A 149 -12.11 22.90 2.14
C SER A 149 -12.90 23.93 2.96
N GLU A 150 -14.22 23.76 3.06
CA GLU A 150 -15.11 24.63 3.83
C GLU A 150 -14.94 24.43 5.34
N SER A 151 -14.80 23.18 5.80
CA SER A 151 -14.57 22.88 7.22
C SER A 151 -13.24 23.46 7.72
N VAL A 152 -12.18 23.36 6.92
CA VAL A 152 -10.86 23.95 7.23
C VAL A 152 -10.94 25.47 7.30
N LYS A 153 -11.62 26.12 6.32
CA LYS A 153 -11.80 27.59 6.31
C LYS A 153 -12.71 28.09 7.45
N GLY A 154 -13.70 27.30 7.86
CA GLY A 154 -14.61 27.62 8.95
C GLY A 154 -13.95 27.51 10.33
N GLY A 155 -13.05 26.54 10.51
CA GLY A 155 -12.27 26.37 11.74
C GLY A 155 -11.41 27.58 12.09
N ASP A 156 -10.82 28.24 11.09
CA ASP A 156 -9.96 29.42 11.28
C ASP A 156 -10.74 30.67 11.72
N LYS A 157 -11.99 30.83 11.28
CA LYS A 157 -12.83 31.98 11.65
C LYS A 157 -13.28 31.97 13.12
N SER A 158 -13.23 30.82 13.79
CA SER A 158 -13.58 30.70 15.21
C SER A 158 -12.48 31.19 16.17
N LYS A 159 -11.28 31.48 15.67
CA LYS A 159 -10.12 31.92 16.47
C LYS A 159 -9.84 33.43 16.44
N GLN A 160 -10.82 34.28 16.13
CA GLN A 160 -10.66 35.72 16.38
C GLN A 160 -11.01 36.05 17.84
N PRO A 161 -10.05 36.48 18.68
CA PRO A 161 -10.37 36.98 20.01
C PRO A 161 -11.16 38.28 19.86
N ARG A 162 -12.40 38.30 20.38
CA ARG A 162 -13.17 39.54 20.53
C ARG A 162 -12.39 40.46 21.47
N ARG A 163 -11.79 41.52 20.95
CA ARG A 163 -11.25 42.63 21.75
C ARG A 163 -12.34 43.14 22.69
N PRO A 164 -12.12 43.20 24.01
CA PRO A 164 -13.04 43.89 24.91
C PRO A 164 -12.99 45.39 24.61
N GLY A 165 -14.08 45.91 24.06
CA GLY A 165 -14.28 47.35 23.92
C GLY A 165 -14.38 47.99 25.29
N ASN A 166 -13.44 48.88 25.58
CA ASN A 166 -13.37 49.72 26.76
C ASN A 166 -14.57 50.70 26.74
N GLY A 167 -15.53 50.55 27.65
CA GLY A 167 -16.70 51.40 27.76
C GLY A 167 -17.11 51.57 29.22
N ARG A 168 -16.68 52.67 29.83
CA ARG A 168 -17.06 53.10 31.17
C ARG A 168 -18.54 53.52 31.16
N SER A 169 -19.35 53.01 32.08
CA SER A 169 -20.51 53.76 32.61
C SER A 169 -20.84 53.33 34.04
N SER A 170 -20.53 54.22 34.96
CA SER A 170 -20.92 54.23 36.37
C SER A 170 -22.28 54.91 36.55
N SER A 171 -23.22 54.24 37.20
CA SER A 171 -24.35 54.80 37.98
C SER A 171 -25.12 53.61 38.54
N GLY A 172 -25.47 53.43 39.81
CA GLY A 172 -25.53 54.32 40.96
C GLY A 172 -26.65 53.74 41.83
N TRP A 173 -26.33 53.23 43.03
CA TRP A 173 -27.31 52.64 43.95
C TRP A 173 -28.03 53.73 44.74
N ILE A 174 -29.35 53.64 44.86
CA ILE A 174 -30.12 54.37 45.89
C ILE A 174 -30.81 53.34 46.77
N ARG A 175 -30.58 53.50 48.08
CA ARG A 175 -31.31 52.87 49.17
C ARG A 175 -32.68 53.53 49.32
N THR A 176 -33.70 52.73 49.59
CA THR A 176 -34.75 52.98 50.57
C THR A 176 -35.22 51.65 51.11
#